data_AF-A0A1E3Y3F9-F1
#
_entry.id   AF-A0A1E3Y3F9-F1
#
_cell.length_a   1.000
_cell.length_b   1.000
_cell.length_c   1.000
_cell.angle_alpha   90.00
_cell.angle_beta   90.00
_cell.angle_gamma   90.00
#
_symmetry.space_group_name_H-M   'P 1'
#
loop_
_entity.id
_entity.type
_entity.pdbx_description
1 polymer ?
#
loop_
_entity_poly.entity_id
_entity_poly.type
_entity_poly.pdbx_seq_one_letter_code
_entity_poly.pdbx_strand_id
1 'polypeptide(L)'
;MPSLSRLLLSAIAALAIFGLLLLNGSGYDWMAELDPGIEPSTIETDGNRALVRNLLLTTALGASALMAIGAKTRGARILPLVLSVLALAAYVFSAA
;
A
#
# COMPACT_ATOMS: atom_id res chain seq x y z
N MET A 1 -17.52 -14.61 -9.49
CA MET A 1 -17.65 -13.94 -8.19
C MET A 1 -18.83 -12.95 -8.25
N PRO A 2 -19.64 -12.81 -7.19
CA PRO A 2 -20.70 -11.79 -7.14
C PRO A 2 -20.13 -10.37 -7.21
N SER A 3 -20.90 -9.43 -7.75
CA SER A 3 -20.48 -8.05 -8.01
C SER A 3 -20.07 -7.31 -6.73
N LEU A 4 -20.83 -7.48 -5.65
CA LEU A 4 -20.56 -6.82 -4.36
C LEU A 4 -19.21 -7.23 -3.76
N SER A 5 -18.88 -8.54 -3.75
CA SER A 5 -17.59 -9.01 -3.24
C SER A 5 -16.42 -8.50 -4.10
N ARG A 6 -16.62 -8.38 -5.42
CA ARG A 6 -15.60 -7.81 -6.31
C ARG A 6 -15.41 -6.32 -6.04
N LEU A 7 -16.49 -5.57 -5.82
CA LEU A 7 -16.43 -4.16 -5.44
C LEU A 7 -15.70 -3.99 -4.10
N LEU A 8 -16.05 -4.79 -3.09
CA LEU A 8 -15.41 -4.76 -1.78
C LEU A 8 -13.91 -5.02 -1.87
N LEU A 9 -13.49 -6.08 -2.57
CA LEU A 9 -12.07 -6.39 -2.74
C LEU A 9 -11.33 -5.31 -3.55
N SER A 10 -12.00 -4.69 -4.53
CA SER A 10 -11.43 -3.56 -5.27
C SER A 10 -11.25 -2.34 -4.36
N ALA A 11 -12.22 -2.05 -3.49
CA ALA A 11 -12.13 -0.96 -2.52
C ALA A 11 -11.01 -1.20 -1.50
N ILE A 12 -10.89 -2.43 -0.97
CA ILE A 12 -9.79 -2.81 -0.06
C ILE A 12 -8.44 -2.60 -0.75
N ALA A 13 -8.28 -3.09 -1.98
CA ALA A 13 -7.05 -2.91 -2.74
C ALA A 13 -6.75 -1.42 -2.98
N ALA A 14 -7.75 -0.64 -3.41
CA ALA A 14 -7.59 0.79 -3.67
C ALA A 14 -7.20 1.57 -2.40
N LEU A 15 -7.83 1.30 -1.26
CA LEU A 15 -7.51 1.94 0.02
C LEU A 15 -6.10 1.57 0.49
N ALA A 16 -5.69 0.32 0.32
CA ALA A 16 -4.34 -0.11 0.67
C ALA A 16 -3.28 0.55 -0.21
N ILE A 17 -3.52 0.66 -1.52
CA ILE A 17 -2.65 1.39 -2.46
C ILE A 17 -2.58 2.87 -2.09
N PHE A 18 -3.71 3.49 -1.79
CA PHE A 18 -3.76 4.89 -1.35
C PHE A 18 -2.95 5.08 -0.06
N GLY A 19 -3.10 4.18 0.92
CA GLY A 19 -2.30 4.18 2.14
C GLY A 19 -0.80 4.09 1.87
N LEU A 20 -0.36 3.24 0.94
CA LEU A 20 1.06 3.17 0.53
C LEU A 20 1.55 4.53 0.01
N LEU A 21 0.77 5.21 -0.84
CA LEU A 21 1.15 6.52 -1.38
C LEU A 21 1.26 7.60 -0.30
N LEU A 22 0.45 7.53 0.76
CA LEU A 22 0.54 8.44 1.91
C LEU A 22 1.78 8.19 2.77
N LEU A 23 2.41 7.02 2.66
CA LEU A 23 3.63 6.69 3.39
C LEU A 23 4.91 7.16 2.68
N ASN A 24 4.85 7.96 1.62
CA ASN A 24 6.03 8.61 1.03
C ASN A 24 6.52 9.79 1.90
N GLY A 25 7.85 10.03 1.98
CA GLY A 25 8.48 11.15 2.72
C GLY A 25 9.29 10.69 3.95
N SER A 26 10.13 11.53 4.55
CA SER A 26 10.88 11.12 5.75
C SER A 26 9.96 11.09 6.99
N GLY A 27 10.15 10.12 7.89
CA GLY A 27 9.28 9.95 9.07
C GLY A 27 9.25 11.17 10.01
N TYR A 28 10.21 12.08 9.82
CA TYR A 28 10.49 13.24 10.67
C TYR A 28 10.57 14.55 9.91
N ASP A 29 10.13 14.62 8.64
CA ASP A 29 10.08 15.89 7.91
C ASP A 29 9.23 16.94 8.66
N TRP A 30 8.20 16.48 9.37
CA TRP A 30 7.38 17.32 10.24
C TRP A 30 8.06 17.70 11.58
N MET A 31 9.07 16.93 12.03
CA MET A 31 9.83 17.22 13.26
C MET A 31 11.02 18.13 13.03
N ALA A 32 11.49 18.25 11.78
CA ALA A 32 12.56 19.18 11.41
C ALA A 32 12.23 20.64 11.78
N GLU A 33 10.95 20.97 11.94
CA GLU A 33 10.45 22.29 12.35
C GLU A 33 10.25 22.46 13.86
N LEU A 34 10.28 21.37 14.65
CA LEU A 34 9.80 21.37 16.04
C LEU A 34 10.87 21.55 17.11
N ASP A 35 12.10 21.06 16.90
CA ASP A 35 13.20 21.28 17.86
C ASP A 35 14.58 21.16 17.21
N PRO A 36 15.33 22.27 17.03
CA PRO A 36 16.68 22.23 16.47
C PRO A 36 17.73 21.63 17.42
N GLY A 37 17.38 21.31 18.68
CA GLY A 37 18.28 20.72 19.68
C GLY A 37 18.33 19.19 19.69
N ILE A 38 17.43 18.51 18.97
CA ILE A 38 17.40 17.04 18.88
C ILE A 38 18.27 16.60 17.70
N GLU A 39 19.32 15.82 17.97
CA GLU A 39 20.12 15.23 16.90
C GLU A 39 19.27 14.23 16.08
N PRO A 40 19.14 14.40 14.75
CA PRO A 40 18.30 13.55 13.90
C PRO A 40 18.64 12.05 13.96
N SER A 41 19.88 11.71 14.30
CA SER A 41 20.39 10.35 14.47
C SER A 41 19.80 9.60 15.68
N THR A 42 19.19 10.31 16.63
CA THR A 42 18.59 9.72 17.84
C THR A 42 17.11 9.36 17.68
N ILE A 43 16.51 9.72 16.55
CA ILE A 43 15.08 9.53 16.30
C ILE A 43 14.87 8.19 15.54
N GLU A 44 14.01 7.31 16.06
CA GLU A 44 13.77 5.95 15.53
C GLU A 44 13.00 5.94 14.18
N THR A 45 13.71 6.13 13.07
CA THR A 45 13.13 6.53 11.77
C THR A 45 12.10 5.59 11.13
N ASP A 46 12.22 4.26 11.25
CA ASP A 46 11.59 3.39 10.22
C ASP A 46 10.89 2.11 10.70
N GLY A 47 11.04 1.70 11.96
CA GLY A 47 10.58 0.39 12.43
C GLY A 47 9.07 0.15 12.24
N ASN A 48 8.24 1.11 12.67
CA ASN A 48 6.79 1.00 12.55
C ASN A 48 6.30 1.21 11.09
N ARG A 49 6.99 2.06 10.33
CA ARG A 49 6.57 2.42 8.97
C ARG A 49 6.77 1.28 7.97
N ALA A 50 7.89 0.58 8.05
CA ALA A 50 8.17 -0.57 7.20
C ALA A 50 7.15 -1.70 7.42
N LEU A 51 6.74 -1.94 8.67
CA LEU A 51 5.70 -2.92 9.02
C LEU A 51 4.35 -2.54 8.42
N VAL A 52 3.90 -1.30 8.60
CA VAL A 52 2.63 -0.81 8.01
C VAL A 52 2.68 -0.90 6.49
N ARG A 53 3.79 -0.51 5.86
CA ARG A 53 3.97 -0.61 4.41
C ARG A 53 3.83 -2.05 3.91
N ASN A 54 4.47 -3.01 4.58
CA ASN A 54 4.36 -4.43 4.24
C ASN A 54 2.94 -4.98 4.45
N LEU A 55 2.24 -4.54 5.50
CA LEU A 55 0.85 -4.92 5.76
C LEU A 55 -0.08 -4.40 4.66
N LEU A 56 0.09 -3.15 4.23
CA LEU A 56 -0.69 -2.56 3.15
C LEU A 56 -0.42 -3.26 1.82
N LEU A 57 0.85 -3.55 1.50
CA LEU A 57 1.20 -4.31 0.29
C LEU A 57 0.55 -5.70 0.29
N THR A 58 0.69 -6.44 1.39
CA THR A 58 0.10 -7.78 1.54
C THR A 58 -1.41 -7.74 1.40
N THR A 59 -2.06 -6.71 1.95
CA THR A 59 -3.51 -6.48 1.83
C THR A 59 -3.92 -6.22 0.38
N ALA A 60 -3.22 -5.34 -0.33
CA ALA A 60 -3.52 -5.01 -1.72
C ALA A 60 -3.33 -6.23 -2.66
N LEU A 61 -2.24 -6.98 -2.46
CA LEU A 61 -1.98 -8.21 -3.22
C LEU A 61 -2.95 -9.33 -2.86
N GLY A 62 -3.27 -9.51 -1.58
CA GLY A 62 -4.24 -10.50 -1.11
C GLY A 62 -5.63 -10.25 -1.69
N ALA A 63 -6.11 -9.01 -1.65
CA ALA A 63 -7.38 -8.63 -2.25
C ALA A 63 -7.40 -8.87 -3.77
N SER A 64 -6.31 -8.54 -4.47
CA SER A 64 -6.14 -8.78 -5.90
C SER A 64 -6.10 -10.27 -6.25
N ALA A 65 -5.40 -11.08 -5.47
CA ALA A 65 -5.33 -12.52 -5.63
C ALA A 65 -6.70 -13.18 -5.44
N LEU A 66 -7.45 -12.80 -4.39
CA LEU A 66 -8.81 -13.29 -4.16
C LEU A 66 -9.75 -12.93 -5.32
N MET A 67 -9.63 -11.72 -5.88
CA MET A 67 -10.37 -11.34 -7.09
C MET A 67 -9.99 -12.19 -8.31
N ALA A 68 -8.70 -12.48 -8.51
CA ALA A 68 -8.23 -13.29 -9.62
C ALA A 68 -8.68 -14.75 -9.52
N ILE A 69 -8.68 -15.34 -8.32
CA ILE A 69 -9.19 -16.70 -8.06
C ILE A 69 -10.68 -16.79 -8.42
N GLY A 70 -11.47 -15.77 -8.08
CA GLY A 70 -12.90 -15.72 -8.40
C GLY A 70 -13.25 -15.41 -9.87
N ALA A 71 -12.24 -15.15 -10.73
CA ALA A 71 -12.41 -14.74 -12.12
C ALA A 71 -12.46 -15.94 -13.08
N LYS A 72 -13.60 -16.09 -13.77
CA LYS A 72 -13.87 -17.21 -14.70
C LYS A 72 -13.28 -17.03 -16.10
N THR A 73 -12.94 -15.80 -16.49
CA THR A 73 -12.46 -15.47 -17.84
C THR A 73 -11.14 -14.70 -17.77
N ARG A 74 -10.36 -14.75 -18.86
CA ARG A 74 -9.12 -13.97 -18.97
C ARG A 74 -9.36 -12.47 -18.80
N GLY A 75 -10.42 -11.92 -19.40
CA GLY A 75 -10.79 -10.50 -19.26
C GLY A 75 -11.11 -10.09 -17.82
N ALA A 76 -11.74 -10.97 -17.04
CA ALA A 76 -12.03 -10.71 -15.63
C ALA A 76 -10.77 -10.67 -14.74
N ARG A 77 -9.63 -11.18 -15.22
CA ARG A 77 -8.34 -11.14 -14.51
C ARG A 77 -7.52 -9.87 -14.78
N ILE A 78 -7.94 -9.03 -15.72
CA ILE A 78 -7.21 -7.79 -16.04
C ILE A 78 -7.19 -6.85 -14.85
N LEU A 79 -8.36 -6.58 -14.25
CA LEU A 79 -8.47 -5.67 -13.10
C LEU A 79 -7.57 -6.08 -11.91
N PRO A 80 -7.62 -7.33 -11.39
CA PRO A 80 -6.72 -7.71 -10.30
C PRO A 80 -5.25 -7.64 -10.70
N LEU A 81 -4.89 -7.95 -11.95
CA LEU A 81 -3.51 -7.80 -12.43
C LEU A 81 -3.05 -6.33 -12.38
N VAL A 82 -3.89 -5.41 -12.88
CA VAL A 82 -3.62 -3.96 -12.86
C VAL A 82 -3.44 -3.49 -11.41
N LEU A 83 -4.32 -3.89 -10.50
CA LEU A 83 -4.23 -3.53 -9.09
C LEU A 83 -2.96 -4.07 -8.42
N SER A 84 -2.53 -5.29 -8.74
CA SER A 84 -1.26 -5.83 -8.25
C SER A 84 -0.05 -5.02 -8.74
N VAL A 85 -0.04 -4.64 -10.03
CA VAL A 85 1.04 -3.81 -10.59
C VAL A 85 1.06 -2.43 -9.93
N LEU A 86 -0.10 -1.79 -9.76
CA LEU A 86 -0.21 -0.51 -9.07
C LEU A 86 0.24 -0.60 -7.60
N ALA A 87 -0.08 -1.68 -6.90
CA ALA A 87 0.36 -1.89 -5.53
C ALA A 87 1.88 -2.01 -5.42
N LEU A 88 2.53 -2.73 -6.34
CA LEU A 88 3.98 -2.83 -6.40
C LEU A 88 4.62 -1.48 -6.72
N ALA A 89 4.08 -0.74 -7.68
CA ALA A 89 4.55 0.60 -8.02
C ALA A 89 4.43 1.56 -6.82
N ALA A 90 3.28 1.56 -6.14
CA ALA A 90 3.05 2.37 -4.94
C ALA A 90 3.98 1.97 -3.79
N TYR A 91 4.23 0.67 -3.62
CA TYR A 91 5.18 0.18 -2.61
C TYR A 91 6.59 0.69 -2.87
N VAL A 92 7.09 0.58 -4.11
CA VAL A 92 8.41 1.10 -4.50
C VAL A 92 8.46 2.62 -4.31
N PHE A 93 7.42 3.34 -4.75
CA PHE A 93 7.33 4.79 -4.56
C PHE A 93 7.29 5.21 -3.09
N SER A 94 6.65 4.44 -2.22
CA SER A 94 6.61 4.70 -0.78
C SER A 94 7.88 4.31 -0.03
N ALA A 95 8.79 3.60 -0.70
CA ALA A 95 10.08 3.19 -0.17
C ALA A 95 11.24 4.05 -0.70
N ALA A 96 10.97 4.91 -1.68
CA ALA A 96 11.89 5.89 -2.24
C ALA A 96 11.83 7.18 -1.42
#